data_AF-A0A7Z7MWQ0-F1
#
_entry.id   AF-A0A7Z7MWQ0-F1
#
_cell.length_a   1.000
_cell.length_b   1.000
_cell.length_c   1.000
_cell.angle_alpha   90.00
_cell.angle_beta   90.00
_cell.angle_gamma   90.00
#
_symmetry.space_group_name_H-M   'P 1'
#
loop_
_entity.id
_entity.type
_entity.pdbx_description
1 polymer ?
#
loop_
_entity_poly.entity_id
_entity_poly.type
_entity_poly.pdbx_seq_one_letter_code
_entity_poly.pdbx_strand_id
1 'polypeptide(L)'
;MTATYVIYKTDTGEITSVYHGPEGTADIQCEAGESFLEASEAVCDRTFFVDVSSGAPHVVPKMPRNTAFSLSGMTVLFPALPKSTIIKVGESEVTADGVDDAVEFEVPGTHSIELSGSIKHLDETIEVYID
;
A
#
# COMPACT_ATOMS: atom_id res chain seq x y z
N MET A 1 -24.70 -21.59 -1.25
CA MET A 1 -24.66 -20.12 -1.42
C MET A 1 -23.24 -19.78 -1.85
N THR A 2 -23.07 -18.91 -2.83
CA THR A 2 -21.76 -18.36 -3.21
C THR A 2 -21.52 -17.13 -2.36
N ALA A 3 -20.39 -17.09 -1.66
CA ALA A 3 -19.93 -15.94 -0.91
C ALA A 3 -18.60 -15.45 -1.50
N THR A 4 -18.20 -14.25 -1.12
CA THR A 4 -16.89 -13.68 -1.48
C THR A 4 -15.95 -13.84 -0.30
N TYR A 5 -14.74 -14.31 -0.57
CA TYR A 5 -13.69 -14.47 0.42
C TYR A 5 -12.44 -13.72 -0.06
N VAL A 6 -11.76 -13.04 0.85
CA VAL A 6 -10.41 -12.54 0.61
C VAL A 6 -9.43 -13.53 1.18
N ILE A 7 -8.39 -13.86 0.41
CA ILE A 7 -7.23 -14.61 0.88
C ILE A 7 -6.15 -13.58 1.21
N TYR A 8 -5.57 -13.69 2.40
CA TYR A 8 -4.64 -12.70 2.89
C TYR A 8 -3.46 -13.30 3.66
N LYS A 9 -2.32 -12.62 3.62
CA LYS A 9 -1.14 -12.96 4.43
C LYS A 9 -1.39 -12.63 5.89
N THR A 10 -1.18 -13.60 6.77
CA THR A 10 -1.50 -13.48 8.20
C THR A 10 -0.57 -12.55 8.99
N ASP A 11 0.63 -12.30 8.47
CA ASP A 11 1.64 -11.44 9.09
C ASP A 11 1.49 -9.95 8.69
N THR A 12 1.07 -9.67 7.45
CA THR A 12 0.95 -8.31 6.92
C THR A 12 -0.47 -7.82 6.74
N GLY A 13 -1.44 -8.72 6.59
CA GLY A 13 -2.81 -8.38 6.20
C GLY A 13 -3.00 -8.16 4.70
N GLU A 14 -2.02 -8.56 3.87
CA GLU A 14 -2.06 -8.37 2.43
C GLU A 14 -3.02 -9.30 1.74
N ILE A 15 -4.02 -8.74 1.05
CA ILE A 15 -4.93 -9.50 0.20
C ILE A 15 -4.15 -9.96 -1.02
N THR A 16 -3.99 -11.27 -1.17
CA THR A 16 -3.31 -11.91 -2.30
C THR A 16 -4.29 -12.35 -3.38
N SER A 17 -5.55 -12.60 -3.00
CA SER A 17 -6.60 -13.00 -3.93
C SER A 17 -8.00 -12.71 -3.41
N VAL A 18 -8.95 -12.58 -4.33
CA VAL A 18 -10.39 -12.52 -4.05
C VAL A 18 -11.05 -13.74 -4.70
N TYR A 19 -11.70 -14.56 -3.89
CA TYR A 19 -12.33 -15.82 -4.31
C TYR A 19 -13.85 -15.73 -4.18
N HIS A 20 -14.56 -16.21 -5.20
CA HIS A 20 -16.02 -16.30 -5.19
C HIS A 20 -16.46 -17.76 -5.27
N GLY A 21 -17.10 -18.28 -4.21
CA GLY A 21 -17.49 -19.68 -4.15
C GLY A 21 -17.93 -20.18 -2.78
N PRO A 22 -17.91 -21.51 -2.56
CA PRO A 22 -18.15 -22.12 -1.25
C PRO A 22 -16.96 -21.95 -0.31
N GLU A 23 -17.23 -21.83 1.00
CA GLU A 23 -16.22 -21.65 2.06
C GLU A 23 -15.13 -22.72 2.02
N GLY A 24 -15.50 -24.00 1.93
CA GLY A 24 -14.53 -25.10 1.96
C GLY A 24 -13.54 -25.09 0.79
N THR A 25 -13.83 -24.36 -0.29
CA THR A 25 -12.89 -24.19 -1.40
C THR A 25 -11.94 -23.01 -1.14
N ALA A 26 -12.36 -21.99 -0.39
CA ALA A 26 -11.50 -20.86 -0.03
C ALA A 26 -10.32 -21.33 0.82
N ASP A 27 -10.54 -22.26 1.75
CA ASP A 27 -9.48 -22.89 2.55
C ASP A 27 -8.42 -23.59 1.69
N ILE A 28 -8.86 -24.31 0.66
CA ILE A 28 -7.97 -25.03 -0.28
C ILE A 28 -7.12 -24.06 -1.13
N GLN A 29 -7.57 -22.82 -1.33
CA GLN A 29 -6.80 -21.80 -2.07
C GLN A 29 -5.70 -21.14 -1.23
N CYS A 30 -5.71 -21.30 0.10
CA CYS A 30 -4.73 -20.65 0.96
C CYS A 30 -3.37 -21.35 0.88
N GLU A 31 -2.31 -20.57 0.70
CA GLU A 31 -0.93 -21.02 0.81
C GLU A 31 -0.41 -20.94 2.25
N ALA A 32 0.81 -21.43 2.48
CA ALA A 32 1.45 -21.37 3.78
C ALA A 32 1.64 -19.91 4.24
N GLY A 33 1.06 -19.58 5.40
CA GLY A 33 1.09 -18.21 5.94
C GLY A 33 -0.11 -17.36 5.54
N GLU A 34 -1.05 -17.90 4.77
CA GLU A 34 -2.29 -17.25 4.40
C GLU A 34 -3.49 -17.74 5.22
N SER A 35 -4.54 -16.94 5.22
CA SER A 35 -5.86 -17.31 5.73
C SER A 35 -6.92 -16.63 4.87
N PHE A 36 -8.19 -16.97 5.11
CA PHE A 36 -9.31 -16.40 4.38
C PHE A 36 -10.34 -15.78 5.33
N LEU A 37 -11.05 -14.77 4.82
CA LEU A 37 -12.11 -14.08 5.54
C LEU A 37 -13.27 -13.80 4.59
N GLU A 38 -14.50 -14.04 5.02
CA GLU A 38 -15.69 -13.65 4.26
C GLU A 38 -15.75 -12.13 4.12
N ALA A 39 -16.04 -11.66 2.92
CA ALA A 39 -16.01 -10.25 2.53
C ALA A 39 -17.21 -9.89 1.65
N SER A 40 -17.47 -8.59 1.51
CA SER A 40 -18.44 -8.11 0.53
C SER A 40 -17.88 -8.23 -0.89
N GLU A 41 -18.75 -8.37 -1.89
CA GLU A 41 -18.38 -8.41 -3.32
C GLU A 41 -17.63 -7.16 -3.83
N ALA A 42 -17.70 -6.04 -3.10
CA ALA A 42 -17.04 -4.79 -3.46
C ALA A 42 -15.55 -4.72 -3.07
N VAL A 43 -15.02 -5.73 -2.36
CA VAL A 43 -13.64 -5.73 -1.87
C VAL A 43 -12.67 -6.07 -3.00
N CYS A 44 -11.59 -5.29 -3.11
CA CYS A 44 -10.42 -5.65 -3.91
C CYS A 44 -9.12 -5.29 -3.18
N ASP A 45 -8.06 -6.02 -3.50
CA ASP A 45 -6.70 -5.85 -3.00
C ASP A 45 -6.11 -4.44 -3.24
N ARG A 46 -6.55 -3.76 -4.31
CA ARG A 46 -6.10 -2.41 -4.64
C ARG A 46 -6.55 -1.37 -3.63
N THR A 47 -7.76 -1.51 -3.08
CA THR A 47 -8.39 -0.49 -2.23
C THR A 47 -8.70 -0.95 -0.81
N PHE A 48 -8.48 -2.22 -0.48
CA PHE A 48 -8.69 -2.78 0.86
C PHE A 48 -7.47 -3.59 1.32
N PHE A 49 -7.43 -3.85 2.61
CA PHE A 49 -6.51 -4.79 3.25
C PHE A 49 -7.21 -5.47 4.43
N VAL A 50 -6.57 -6.47 5.03
CA VAL A 50 -7.07 -7.11 6.25
C VAL A 50 -6.32 -6.57 7.46
N ASP A 51 -7.01 -5.96 8.41
CA ASP A 51 -6.37 -5.54 9.67
C ASP A 51 -6.24 -6.73 10.63
N VAL A 52 -5.02 -7.26 10.72
CA VAL A 52 -4.65 -8.38 11.59
C VAL A 52 -4.17 -7.94 12.98
N SER A 53 -4.10 -6.63 13.27
CA SER A 53 -3.49 -6.11 14.50
C SER A 53 -4.35 -6.26 15.76
N SER A 54 -5.67 -6.40 15.59
CA SER A 54 -6.64 -6.42 16.69
C SER A 54 -6.94 -7.80 17.27
N GLY A 55 -6.27 -8.86 16.77
CA GLY A 55 -6.54 -10.25 17.13
C GLY A 55 -7.81 -10.84 16.50
N ALA A 56 -8.63 -10.01 15.84
CA ALA A 56 -9.78 -10.41 15.03
C ALA A 56 -9.63 -9.79 13.62
N PRO A 57 -9.13 -10.56 12.64
CA PRO A 57 -8.94 -10.08 11.27
C PRO A 57 -10.24 -9.55 10.66
N HIS A 58 -10.20 -8.36 10.09
CA HIS A 58 -11.35 -7.76 9.41
C HIS A 58 -10.91 -6.92 8.20
N VAL A 59 -11.76 -6.84 7.17
CA VAL A 59 -11.46 -6.07 5.96
C VAL A 59 -11.66 -4.58 6.22
N VAL A 60 -10.66 -3.77 5.87
CA VAL A 60 -10.67 -2.31 6.06
C VAL A 60 -10.24 -1.63 4.75
N PRO A 61 -10.87 -0.52 4.34
CA PRO A 61 -10.39 0.26 3.19
C PRO A 61 -9.01 0.85 3.47
N LYS A 62 -8.18 0.91 2.43
CA LYS A 62 -6.91 1.65 2.47
C LYS A 62 -7.19 3.14 2.59
N MET A 63 -6.33 3.83 3.33
CA MET A 63 -6.40 5.27 3.50
C MET A 63 -5.63 5.98 2.38
N PRO A 64 -6.11 7.12 1.86
CA PRO A 64 -5.26 7.98 1.05
C PRO A 64 -4.08 8.46 1.90
N ARG A 65 -2.90 8.60 1.29
CA ARG A 65 -1.72 9.14 1.97
C ARG A 65 -1.84 10.62 2.28
N ASN A 66 -2.41 11.41 1.35
CA ASN A 66 -2.41 12.88 1.41
C ASN A 66 -1.01 13.41 1.75
N THR A 67 0.01 12.94 1.02
CA THR A 67 1.40 13.19 1.40
C THR A 67 1.71 14.69 1.33
N ALA A 68 2.12 15.25 2.46
CA ALA A 68 2.71 16.59 2.48
C ALA A 68 4.16 16.51 1.97
N PHE A 69 4.58 17.52 1.23
CA PHE A 69 5.98 17.69 0.83
C PHE A 69 6.33 19.17 0.75
N SER A 70 7.62 19.47 0.75
CA SER A 70 8.14 20.82 0.52
C SER A 70 9.31 20.79 -0.46
N LEU A 71 9.53 21.90 -1.14
CA LEU A 71 10.62 22.08 -2.07
C LEU A 71 11.67 23.01 -1.46
N SER A 72 12.94 22.61 -1.56
CA SER A 72 14.10 23.41 -1.15
C SER A 72 15.14 23.35 -2.25
N GLY A 73 15.03 24.25 -3.24
CA GLY A 73 15.86 24.22 -4.45
C GLY A 73 15.62 22.94 -5.25
N MET A 74 16.68 22.16 -5.43
CA MET A 74 16.65 20.89 -6.17
C MET A 74 16.18 19.69 -5.33
N THR A 75 15.72 19.90 -4.10
CA THR A 75 15.37 18.83 -3.17
C THR A 75 13.88 18.87 -2.83
N VAL A 76 13.23 17.71 -2.92
CA VAL A 76 11.89 17.46 -2.36
C VAL A 76 12.06 16.81 -1.00
N LEU A 77 11.41 17.39 0.02
CA LEU A 77 11.41 16.89 1.37
C LEU A 77 10.04 16.32 1.72
N PHE A 78 10.02 15.08 2.21
CA PHE A 78 8.85 14.36 2.68
C PHE A 78 8.91 14.19 4.19
N PRO A 79 8.16 14.98 4.97
CA PRO A 79 8.14 14.85 6.41
C PRO A 79 7.41 13.58 6.85
N ALA A 80 8.08 12.75 7.65
CA ALA A 80 7.51 11.62 8.37
C ALA A 80 6.65 10.66 7.51
N LEU A 81 7.18 10.21 6.36
CA LEU A 81 6.51 9.14 5.61
C LEU A 81 6.40 7.89 6.47
N PRO A 82 5.30 7.12 6.38
CA PRO A 82 5.19 5.85 7.09
C PRO A 82 6.39 4.96 6.76
N LYS A 83 6.98 4.35 7.80
CA LYS A 83 8.08 3.40 7.62
C LYS A 83 7.70 2.31 6.60
N SER A 84 8.68 1.91 5.79
CA SER A 84 8.50 0.96 4.68
C SER A 84 7.70 1.53 3.50
N THR A 85 7.49 2.85 3.45
CA THR A 85 7.03 3.50 2.23
C THR A 85 8.13 3.45 1.19
N ILE A 86 7.82 2.97 0.01
CA ILE A 86 8.72 3.00 -1.13
C ILE A 86 8.53 4.34 -1.83
N ILE A 87 9.63 5.07 -2.03
CA ILE A 87 9.70 6.32 -2.79
C ILE A 87 10.46 6.01 -4.07
N LYS A 88 9.81 6.17 -5.22
CA LYS A 88 10.40 5.84 -6.51
C LYS A 88 10.36 7.04 -7.45
N VAL A 89 11.49 7.30 -8.10
CA VAL A 89 11.69 8.38 -9.07
C VAL A 89 12.43 7.83 -10.26
N GLY A 90 11.72 7.63 -11.36
CA GLY A 90 12.25 6.93 -12.54
C GLY A 90 12.66 5.49 -12.21
N GLU A 91 13.94 5.17 -12.38
CA GLU A 91 14.51 3.85 -12.06
C GLU A 91 15.08 3.77 -10.62
N SER A 92 15.15 4.90 -9.92
CA SER A 92 15.67 4.96 -8.56
C SER A 92 14.56 4.71 -7.54
N GLU A 93 14.87 3.93 -6.51
CA GLU A 93 13.96 3.61 -5.42
C GLU A 93 14.67 3.71 -4.07
N VAL A 94 13.98 4.27 -3.07
CA VAL A 94 14.42 4.29 -1.68
C VAL A 94 13.25 3.94 -0.76
N THR A 95 13.55 3.31 0.38
CA THR A 95 12.55 2.97 1.39
C THR A 95 12.63 3.95 2.56
N ALA A 96 11.52 4.62 2.84
CA ALA A 96 11.34 5.50 3.99
C ALA A 96 11.54 4.75 5.30
N ASP A 97 12.26 5.36 6.23
CA ASP A 97 12.56 4.79 7.55
C ASP A 97 11.59 5.25 8.65
N GLY A 98 10.74 6.23 8.36
CA GLY A 98 9.80 6.82 9.31
C GLY A 98 10.17 8.24 9.77
N VAL A 99 11.25 8.83 9.27
CA VAL A 99 11.63 10.23 9.54
C VAL A 99 11.46 11.11 8.29
N ASP A 100 12.17 12.25 8.24
CA ASP A 100 12.18 13.12 7.07
C ASP A 100 13.04 12.51 5.96
N ASP A 101 12.40 12.18 4.84
CA ASP A 101 13.06 11.67 3.65
C ASP A 101 13.28 12.79 2.63
N ALA A 102 14.39 12.72 1.89
CA ALA A 102 14.75 13.72 0.88
C ALA A 102 15.06 13.07 -0.46
N VAL A 103 14.56 13.67 -1.54
CA VAL A 103 14.90 13.31 -2.92
C VAL A 103 15.56 14.51 -3.58
N GLU A 104 16.82 14.35 -4.00
CA GLU A 104 17.57 15.38 -4.72
C GLU A 104 17.52 15.12 -6.23
N PHE A 105 17.35 16.19 -7.01
CA PHE A 105 17.26 16.16 -8.46
C PHE A 105 18.46 16.87 -9.07
N GLU A 106 18.99 16.34 -10.17
CA GLU A 106 20.14 16.96 -10.86
C GLU A 106 19.72 17.97 -11.93
N VAL A 107 18.47 17.90 -12.39
CA VAL A 107 17.95 18.73 -13.49
C VAL A 107 16.61 19.37 -13.14
N PRO A 108 16.40 20.65 -13.48
CA PRO A 108 15.11 21.30 -13.30
C PRO A 108 14.08 20.70 -14.28
N GLY A 109 12.81 20.85 -13.93
CA GLY A 109 11.69 20.33 -14.71
C GLY A 109 10.62 19.68 -13.84
N THR A 110 9.64 19.09 -14.52
CA THR A 110 8.58 18.30 -13.87
C THR A 110 9.04 16.86 -13.68
N HIS A 111 8.96 16.38 -12.43
CA HIS A 111 9.31 15.02 -12.05
C HIS A 111 8.11 14.33 -11.42
N SER A 112 7.98 13.03 -11.65
CA SER A 112 6.96 12.18 -11.04
C SER A 112 7.58 11.34 -9.93
N ILE A 113 6.99 11.39 -8.74
CA ILE A 113 7.41 10.62 -7.57
C ILE A 113 6.28 9.64 -7.22
N GLU A 114 6.58 8.35 -7.29
CA GLU A 114 5.66 7.27 -6.92
C GLU A 114 5.89 6.85 -5.47
N LEU A 115 4.83 6.81 -4.67
CA LEU A 115 4.84 6.39 -3.26
C LEU A 115 4.00 5.12 -3.07
N SER A 116 4.60 4.05 -2.54
CA SER A 116 3.92 2.76 -2.32
C SER A 116 4.40 2.03 -1.04
N GLY A 117 4.05 0.76 -0.82
CA GLY A 117 4.69 -0.13 0.18
C GLY A 117 3.97 -0.30 1.53
N SER A 118 3.33 0.75 2.08
CA SER A 118 2.49 0.58 3.28
C SER A 118 1.11 0.06 2.89
N ILE A 119 0.77 -1.18 3.24
CA ILE A 119 -0.49 -1.78 2.83
C ILE A 119 -1.76 -1.04 3.30
N LYS A 120 -1.65 -0.33 4.42
CA LYS A 120 -2.74 0.50 4.97
C LYS A 120 -3.06 1.72 4.10
N HIS A 121 -2.18 2.06 3.15
CA HIS A 121 -2.25 3.27 2.36
C HIS A 121 -2.40 2.94 0.87
N LEU A 122 -3.10 3.81 0.15
CA LEU A 122 -3.13 3.79 -1.30
C LEU A 122 -1.76 4.22 -1.86
N ASP A 123 -1.41 3.65 -3.00
CA ASP A 123 -0.30 4.17 -3.80
C ASP A 123 -0.65 5.58 -4.29
N GLU A 124 0.33 6.46 -4.31
CA GLU A 124 0.17 7.87 -4.65
C GLU A 124 1.26 8.29 -5.63
N THR A 125 0.90 9.08 -6.63
CA THR A 125 1.87 9.69 -7.55
C THR A 125 1.79 11.19 -7.40
N ILE A 126 2.95 11.82 -7.15
CA ILE A 126 3.08 13.25 -6.94
C ILE A 126 3.89 13.83 -8.10
N GLU A 127 3.33 14.84 -8.76
CA GLU A 127 4.08 15.64 -9.74
C GLU A 127 4.67 16.86 -9.03
N VAL A 128 5.99 17.01 -9.13
CA VAL A 128 6.74 18.15 -8.58
C VAL A 128 7.39 18.91 -9.72
N TYR A 129 7.38 20.24 -9.66
CA TYR A 129 8.11 21.09 -10.58
C TYR A 129 9.27 21.75 -9.85
N ILE A 130 10.46 21.60 -10.41
CA ILE A 130 11.73 22.15 -9.89
C ILE A 130 12.23 23.18 -10.90
N ASP A 131 12.56 24.38 -10.42
CA ASP A 131 13.06 25.52 -11.21
C ASP A 131 14.58 25.68 -11.04
#